data_AF-A0A227J7F8-F1
#
_entry.id   AF-A0A227J7F8-F1
#
_cell.length_a   1.000
_cell.length_b   1.000
_cell.length_c   1.000
_cell.angle_alpha   90.00
_cell.angle_beta   90.00
_cell.angle_gamma   90.00
#
_symmetry.space_group_name_H-M   'P 1'
#
loop_
_entity.id
_entity.type
_entity.pdbx_description
1 polymer ?
#
loop_
_entity_poly.entity_id
_entity_poly.type
_entity_poly.pdbx_seq_one_letter_code
_entity_poly.pdbx_strand_id
1 'polypeptide(L)'
;VQYVAGSALTTVDANSLVVDKDIDYNIDLAPNDSITLYVIGLVNAQATGDIVNQATLNYNGKDILATATLKPYPGDVVIEKSADERYYQPGEFSTFRVKVTNNGSGFAADVKVEDLISGLEVETSGGAMEAAFNDW
;
A
#
# COMPACT_ATOMS: atom_id res chain seq x y z
N VAL A 1 22.02 -1.85 13.06
CA VAL A 1 21.39 -2.63 14.16
C VAL A 1 21.77 -2.06 15.52
N GLN A 2 21.00 -1.21 16.19
CA GLN A 2 21.34 -0.93 17.60
C GLN A 2 21.16 -2.22 18.44
N TYR A 3 21.85 -2.34 19.57
CA TYR A 3 21.44 -3.31 20.58
C TYR A 3 21.48 -2.72 21.98
N VAL A 4 20.56 -3.18 22.81
CA VAL A 4 20.53 -2.88 24.24
C VAL A 4 20.55 -4.24 24.95
N ALA A 5 21.57 -4.46 25.77
CA ALA A 5 21.67 -5.60 26.66
C ALA A 5 21.53 -5.11 28.11
N GLY A 6 20.88 -5.90 28.96
CA GLY A 6 20.71 -5.58 30.38
C GLY A 6 21.95 -5.91 31.23
N SER A 7 22.85 -6.75 30.73
CA SER A 7 24.11 -7.15 31.39
C SER A 7 25.33 -6.94 30.50
N ALA A 8 26.44 -6.55 31.13
CA ALA A 8 27.75 -6.44 30.46
C ALA A 8 28.37 -7.80 30.07
N LEU A 9 27.78 -8.90 30.53
CA LEU A 9 28.18 -10.27 30.17
C LEU A 9 27.48 -10.79 28.91
N THR A 10 26.44 -10.08 28.43
CA THR A 10 25.81 -10.38 27.15
C THR A 10 26.61 -9.73 26.04
N THR A 11 27.10 -10.54 25.12
CA THR A 11 27.97 -10.07 24.04
C THR A 11 27.44 -10.48 22.68
N VAL A 12 27.72 -9.64 21.69
CA VAL A 12 27.42 -9.89 20.27
C VAL A 12 28.74 -9.78 19.53
N ASP A 13 29.04 -10.73 18.65
CA ASP A 13 30.22 -10.69 17.78
C ASP A 13 30.08 -9.68 16.61
N ALA A 14 29.57 -8.47 16.86
CA ALA A 14 29.21 -7.53 15.81
C ALA A 14 30.36 -6.57 15.42
N ASN A 15 30.94 -6.79 14.24
CA ASN A 15 31.62 -5.73 13.49
C ASN A 15 30.58 -4.77 12.91
N SER A 16 30.38 -3.64 13.61
CA SER A 16 29.64 -2.43 13.20
C SER A 16 28.22 -2.65 12.66
N LEU A 17 27.27 -2.19 13.44
CA LEU A 17 25.87 -2.44 13.20
C LEU A 17 25.28 -1.42 12.21
N VAL A 18 25.31 -1.72 10.92
CA VAL A 18 24.88 -0.80 9.86
C VAL A 18 23.37 -0.91 9.59
N VAL A 19 22.77 0.12 8.98
CA VAL A 19 21.46 0.05 8.29
C VAL A 19 21.64 -0.76 7.00
N ASP A 20 20.58 -1.39 6.49
CA ASP A 20 20.60 -2.17 5.24
C ASP A 20 21.57 -3.38 5.26
N LYS A 21 21.69 -4.03 6.43
CA LYS A 21 22.45 -5.27 6.60
C LYS A 21 21.61 -6.32 7.32
N ASP A 22 21.85 -7.57 6.92
CA ASP A 22 21.27 -8.73 7.57
C ASP A 22 21.82 -8.90 8.99
N ILE A 23 21.03 -9.53 9.85
CA ILE A 23 21.46 -9.97 11.18
C ILE A 23 21.81 -11.45 11.06
N ASP A 24 23.09 -11.75 11.21
CA ASP A 24 23.64 -13.10 11.25
C ASP A 24 24.85 -13.11 12.19
N TYR A 25 24.58 -13.28 13.49
CA TYR A 25 25.57 -13.13 14.57
C TYR A 25 25.39 -14.21 15.62
N ASN A 26 26.49 -14.61 16.27
CA ASN A 26 26.41 -15.40 17.48
C ASN A 26 26.23 -14.47 18.68
N ILE A 27 25.34 -14.86 19.60
CA ILE A 27 25.02 -14.08 20.79
C ILE A 27 25.18 -14.97 22.01
N ASP A 28 25.97 -14.51 22.96
CA ASP A 28 26.03 -15.08 24.30
C ASP A 28 25.14 -14.26 25.23
N LEU A 29 24.14 -14.90 25.83
CA LEU A 29 23.19 -14.28 26.77
C LEU A 29 23.50 -14.68 28.21
N ALA A 30 23.66 -13.69 29.08
CA ALA A 30 23.81 -13.94 30.51
C ALA A 30 22.48 -14.41 31.16
N PRO A 31 22.54 -15.10 32.32
CA PRO A 31 21.32 -15.49 33.03
C PRO A 31 20.42 -14.30 33.36
N ASN A 32 19.12 -14.45 33.07
CA ASN A 32 18.07 -13.42 33.23
C ASN A 32 18.27 -12.15 32.41
N ASP A 33 19.17 -12.16 31.42
CA ASP A 33 19.39 -11.01 30.56
C ASP A 33 18.59 -11.11 29.26
N SER A 34 18.45 -9.97 28.60
CA SER A 34 17.82 -9.83 27.29
C SER A 34 18.67 -8.95 26.39
N ILE A 35 18.60 -9.22 25.09
CA ILE A 35 19.13 -8.33 24.07
C ILE A 35 18.01 -7.98 23.09
N THR A 36 17.98 -6.71 22.68
CA THR A 36 17.13 -6.26 21.57
C THR A 36 18.01 -5.90 20.39
N LEU A 37 17.69 -6.40 19.19
CA LEU A 37 18.37 -6.06 17.95
C LEU A 37 17.43 -5.28 17.02
N TYR A 38 17.88 -4.17 16.46
CA TYR A 38 17.08 -3.37 15.52
C TYR A 38 17.41 -3.67 14.05
N VAL A 39 16.47 -4.28 13.32
CA VAL A 39 16.52 -4.42 11.86
C VAL A 39 15.90 -3.18 11.22
N ILE A 40 16.67 -2.44 10.42
CA ILE A 40 16.23 -1.18 9.80
C ILE A 40 16.58 -1.23 8.32
N GLY A 41 15.60 -0.95 7.48
CA GLY A 41 15.76 -0.76 6.05
C GLY A 41 14.74 0.24 5.50
N LEU A 42 15.06 0.85 4.37
CA LEU A 42 14.13 1.72 3.66
C LEU A 42 13.11 0.87 2.88
N VAL A 43 11.82 1.05 3.18
CA VAL A 43 10.75 0.36 2.45
C VAL A 43 10.74 0.81 0.99
N ASN A 44 10.58 -0.14 0.06
CA ASN A 44 10.44 0.17 -1.36
C ASN A 44 9.26 1.14 -1.59
N ALA A 45 9.50 2.25 -2.29
CA ALA A 45 8.51 3.29 -2.53
C ALA A 45 7.27 2.81 -3.33
N GLN A 46 7.32 1.63 -3.94
CA GLN A 46 6.22 0.99 -4.68
C GLN A 46 5.61 -0.21 -3.93
N ALA A 47 5.95 -0.42 -2.65
CA ALA A 47 5.38 -1.50 -1.87
C ALA A 47 3.87 -1.26 -1.62
N THR A 48 3.06 -2.22 -2.05
CA THR A 48 1.59 -2.20 -1.92
C THR A 48 1.03 -3.35 -1.09
N GLY A 49 1.88 -4.33 -0.73
CA GLY A 49 1.48 -5.53 0.00
C GLY A 49 2.09 -5.60 1.39
N ASP A 50 1.64 -6.60 2.15
CA ASP A 50 2.19 -6.92 3.46
C ASP A 50 3.67 -7.31 3.34
N ILE A 51 4.52 -6.75 4.21
CA ILE A 51 5.92 -7.12 4.34
C ILE A 51 6.03 -8.02 5.57
N VAL A 52 6.36 -9.29 5.33
CA VAL A 52 6.56 -10.28 6.40
C VAL A 52 8.05 -10.47 6.62
N ASN A 53 8.52 -10.17 7.84
CA ASN A 53 9.88 -10.47 8.28
C ASN A 53 9.87 -11.69 9.20
N GLN A 54 10.85 -12.58 9.05
CA GLN A 54 11.02 -13.75 9.88
C GLN A 54 12.43 -13.77 10.47
N ALA A 55 12.52 -13.94 11.80
CA ALA A 55 13.76 -14.22 12.49
C ALA A 55 13.84 -15.71 12.85
N THR A 56 15.04 -16.26 12.75
CA THR A 56 15.35 -17.64 13.16
C THR A 56 16.42 -17.60 14.24
N LEU A 57 16.15 -18.23 15.38
CA LEU A 57 17.12 -18.47 16.44
C LEU A 57 17.49 -19.96 16.41
N ASN A 58 18.77 -20.28 16.26
CA ASN A 58 19.29 -21.62 16.50
C ASN A 58 19.93 -21.69 17.89
N TYR A 59 19.43 -22.58 18.74
CA TYR A 59 20.04 -22.84 20.05
C TYR A 59 20.00 -24.33 20.35
N ASN A 60 21.16 -24.90 20.70
CA ASN A 60 21.34 -26.34 20.93
C ASN A 60 20.81 -27.22 19.78
N GLY A 61 21.03 -26.77 18.53
CA GLY A 61 20.61 -27.52 17.33
C GLY A 61 19.11 -27.48 17.05
N LYS A 62 18.34 -26.62 17.73
CA LYS A 62 16.91 -26.41 17.48
C LYS A 62 16.66 -25.02 16.93
N ASP A 63 15.88 -24.95 15.86
CA ASP A 63 15.38 -23.69 15.30
C ASP A 63 14.10 -23.23 16.01
N ILE A 64 14.05 -21.95 16.32
CA ILE A 64 12.90 -21.23 16.86
C ILE A 64 12.62 -20.06 15.91
N LEU A 65 11.37 -19.95 15.46
CA LEU A 65 10.96 -18.93 14.50
C LEU A 65 10.09 -17.87 15.16
N ALA A 66 10.27 -16.62 14.73
CA ALA A 66 9.39 -15.51 15.07
C ALA A 66 9.12 -14.68 13.82
N THR A 67 7.88 -14.23 13.65
CA THR A 67 7.47 -13.40 12.50
C THR A 67 6.88 -12.09 12.93
N ALA A 68 7.03 -11.07 12.08
CA ALA A 68 6.38 -9.78 12.21
C ALA A 68 5.92 -9.29 10.83
N THR A 69 4.76 -8.62 10.79
CA THR A 69 4.16 -8.14 9.56
C THR A 69 3.97 -6.63 9.61
N LEU A 70 4.47 -5.92 8.61
CA LEU A 70 4.09 -4.54 8.31
C LEU A 70 2.99 -4.55 7.25
N LYS A 71 1.96 -3.75 7.48
CA LYS A 71 0.89 -3.53 6.50
C LYS A 71 1.09 -2.20 5.80
N PRO A 72 0.77 -2.11 4.49
CA PRO A 72 0.77 -0.83 3.80
C PRO A 72 -0.26 0.11 4.42
N TYR A 73 -0.05 1.42 4.29
CA TYR A 73 -1.11 2.37 4.57
C TYR A 73 -2.29 2.12 3.61
N PRO A 74 -3.54 2.34 4.06
CA PRO A 74 -4.68 2.19 3.18
C PRO A 74 -4.72 3.31 2.13
N GLY A 75 -5.20 2.97 0.94
CA GLY A 75 -5.75 3.95 0.01
C GLY A 75 -7.15 4.41 0.47
N ASP A 76 -7.58 5.57 0.00
CA ASP A 76 -8.92 6.13 0.22
C ASP A 76 -9.39 6.78 -1.08
N VAL A 77 -10.25 6.08 -1.81
CA VAL A 77 -10.63 6.46 -3.18
C VAL A 77 -11.99 7.12 -3.19
N VAL A 78 -12.04 8.31 -3.77
CA VAL A 78 -13.28 9.05 -4.04
C VAL A 78 -13.44 9.30 -5.53
N ILE A 79 -14.69 9.34 -5.99
CA ILE A 79 -15.06 9.63 -7.38
C ILE A 79 -15.96 10.86 -7.44
N GLU A 80 -15.70 11.73 -8.40
CA GLU A 80 -16.48 12.93 -8.69
C GLU A 80 -16.82 12.92 -10.18
N LYS A 81 -18.09 13.19 -10.52
CA LYS A 81 -18.52 13.39 -11.92
C LYS A 81 -19.10 14.79 -12.08
N SER A 82 -18.72 15.46 -13.15
CA SER A 82 -19.22 16.80 -13.49
C SER A 82 -19.47 16.88 -15.00
N ALA A 83 -20.33 17.83 -15.40
CA ALA A 83 -20.47 18.24 -16.78
C ALA A 83 -19.80 19.61 -16.95
N ASP A 84 -19.19 19.86 -18.10
CA ASP A 84 -18.54 21.13 -18.39
C ASP A 84 -19.56 22.25 -18.58
N GLU A 85 -20.73 21.91 -19.11
CA GLU A 85 -21.85 22.81 -19.31
C GLU A 85 -23.07 22.40 -18.47
N ARG A 86 -23.89 23.40 -18.10
CA ARG A 86 -25.18 23.15 -17.43
C ARG A 86 -26.28 22.71 -18.41
N TYR A 87 -26.15 23.11 -19.67
CA TYR A 87 -27.11 22.85 -20.74
C TYR A 87 -26.37 22.38 -21.98
N TYR A 88 -26.88 21.37 -22.66
CA TYR A 88 -26.36 20.91 -23.93
C TYR A 88 -27.14 21.57 -25.08
N GLN A 89 -26.50 21.66 -26.24
CA GLN A 89 -27.17 22.03 -27.49
C GLN A 89 -27.28 20.78 -28.38
N PRO A 90 -28.48 20.41 -28.86
CA PRO A 90 -28.62 19.28 -29.78
C PRO A 90 -27.71 19.42 -31.00
N GLY A 91 -26.97 18.35 -31.32
CA GLY A 91 -26.02 18.32 -32.43
C GLY A 91 -24.63 18.87 -32.12
N GLU A 92 -24.38 19.37 -30.91
CA GLU A 92 -23.05 19.77 -30.45
C GLU A 92 -22.47 18.76 -29.46
N PHE A 93 -21.15 18.71 -29.36
CA PHE A 93 -20.47 17.90 -28.36
C PHE A 93 -20.74 18.44 -26.95
N SER A 94 -20.88 17.54 -25.97
CA SER A 94 -20.95 17.87 -24.55
C SER A 94 -19.94 17.02 -23.79
N THR A 95 -19.34 17.58 -22.75
CA THR A 95 -18.25 16.91 -22.03
C THR A 95 -18.65 16.57 -20.59
N PHE A 96 -18.48 15.30 -20.21
CA PHE A 96 -18.47 14.88 -18.82
C PHE A 96 -17.04 14.62 -18.34
N ARG A 97 -16.73 15.02 -17.12
CA ARG A 97 -15.47 14.72 -16.44
C ARG A 97 -15.71 13.77 -15.30
N VAL A 98 -15.04 12.62 -15.33
CA VAL A 98 -14.95 11.67 -14.21
C VAL A 98 -13.56 11.82 -13.60
N LYS A 99 -13.51 12.19 -12.32
CA LYS A 99 -12.27 12.34 -11.57
C LYS A 99 -12.26 11.32 -10.44
N VAL A 100 -11.17 10.57 -10.35
CA VAL A 100 -10.91 9.63 -9.27
C VAL A 100 -9.71 10.13 -8.48
N THR A 101 -9.85 10.23 -7.17
CA THR A 101 -8.81 10.75 -6.28
C THR A 101 -8.53 9.74 -5.18
N ASN A 102 -7.25 9.45 -4.92
CA ASN A 102 -6.82 8.71 -3.73
C ASN A 102 -6.34 9.70 -2.67
N ASN A 103 -7.14 9.93 -1.62
CA ASN A 103 -6.82 10.78 -0.47
C ASN A 103 -6.04 10.01 0.63
N GLY A 104 -5.85 8.70 0.43
CA GLY A 104 -5.16 7.83 1.37
C GLY A 104 -3.65 8.04 1.37
N SER A 105 -2.99 7.55 2.42
CA SER A 105 -1.53 7.61 2.55
C SER A 105 -0.82 6.41 1.91
N GLY A 106 -1.57 5.46 1.35
CA GLY A 106 -1.03 4.33 0.59
C GLY A 106 -1.70 4.14 -0.77
N PHE A 107 -1.21 3.16 -1.52
CA PHE A 107 -1.75 2.85 -2.84
C PHE A 107 -3.14 2.25 -2.73
N ALA A 108 -4.07 2.75 -3.56
CA ALA A 108 -5.31 2.06 -3.82
C ALA A 108 -5.09 1.05 -4.95
N ALA A 109 -5.13 -0.24 -4.61
CA ALA A 109 -5.06 -1.32 -5.59
C ALA A 109 -6.46 -1.65 -6.14
N ASP A 110 -6.51 -2.24 -7.33
CA ASP A 110 -7.71 -2.83 -7.93
C ASP A 110 -8.91 -1.86 -8.08
N VAL A 111 -8.65 -0.57 -8.29
CA VAL A 111 -9.69 0.44 -8.51
C VAL A 111 -10.26 0.30 -9.92
N LYS A 112 -11.50 -0.19 -10.03
CA LYS A 112 -12.27 -0.25 -11.28
C LYS A 112 -13.21 0.94 -11.41
N VAL A 113 -13.21 1.60 -12.56
CA VAL A 113 -14.10 2.73 -12.89
C VAL A 113 -14.89 2.36 -14.15
N GLU A 114 -16.21 2.49 -14.10
CA GLU A 114 -17.10 2.23 -15.24
C GLU A 114 -18.08 3.39 -15.42
N ASP A 115 -18.21 3.87 -16.67
CA ASP A 115 -19.18 4.89 -17.09
C ASP A 115 -19.72 4.51 -18.48
N LEU A 116 -20.97 4.06 -18.54
CA LEU A 116 -21.58 3.49 -19.75
C LEU A 116 -22.37 4.55 -20.51
N ILE A 117 -21.67 5.39 -21.28
CA ILE A 117 -22.28 6.45 -22.10
C ILE A 117 -23.24 5.88 -23.16
N SER A 118 -22.93 4.71 -23.71
CA SER A 118 -23.79 4.00 -24.67
C SER A 118 -25.18 3.64 -24.14
N GLY A 119 -25.34 3.54 -22.82
CA GLY A 119 -26.62 3.23 -22.19
C GLY A 119 -27.47 4.46 -21.87
N LEU A 120 -26.98 5.67 -22.15
CA LEU A 120 -27.73 6.90 -21.90
C LEU A 120 -28.75 7.11 -23.00
N GLU A 121 -30.00 7.36 -22.63
CA GLU A 121 -31.09 7.69 -23.53
C GLU A 121 -31.72 9.03 -23.17
N VAL A 122 -32.30 9.72 -24.15
CA VAL A 122 -33.03 10.98 -23.98
C VAL A 122 -34.27 11.00 -24.86
N GLU A 123 -35.31 11.70 -24.43
CA GLU A 123 -36.51 11.92 -25.25
C GLU A 123 -36.19 12.87 -26.40
N THR A 124 -36.56 12.47 -27.62
CA THR A 124 -36.41 13.30 -28.81
C THR A 124 -37.70 14.09 -29.11
N SER A 125 -37.64 15.04 -30.05
CA SER A 125 -38.84 15.79 -30.47
C SER A 125 -39.97 14.91 -31.03
N GLY A 126 -39.68 13.65 -31.37
CA GLY A 126 -40.68 12.66 -31.78
C GLY A 126 -41.40 11.96 -30.62
N GLY A 127 -41.02 12.25 -29.37
CA GLY A 127 -41.59 11.63 -28.15
C GLY A 127 -41.08 10.21 -27.86
N ALA A 128 -40.04 9.76 -28.56
CA ALA A 128 -39.38 8.47 -28.33
C ALA A 128 -38.08 8.67 -27.53
N MET A 129 -37.71 7.67 -26.73
CA MET A 129 -36.38 7.58 -26.12
C MET A 129 -35.40 7.02 -27.14
N GLU A 130 -34.30 7.73 -27.36
CA GLU A 130 -33.20 7.32 -28.24
C GLU A 130 -31.86 7.54 -27.54
N ALA A 131 -30.76 7.00 -28.08
CA ALA A 131 -29.43 7.20 -27.52
C ALA A 131 -29.11 8.69 -27.34
N ALA A 132 -28.63 9.07 -26.15
CA ALA A 132 -28.34 10.46 -25.81
C ALA A 132 -27.14 11.01 -26.61
N PHE A 133 -26.21 10.13 -26.98
CA PHE A 133 -25.04 10.44 -27.80
C PHE A 133 -24.99 9.48 -28.98
N ASN A 134 -24.89 10.04 -30.18
CA ASN A 134 -24.76 9.27 -31.42
C ASN A 134 -23.29 9.03 -31.81
N ASP A 135 -22.36 9.69 -31.12
CA ASP A 135 -20.90 9.59 -31.28
C ASP A 135 -20.25 10.00 -29.94
N TRP A 136 -19.34 9.18 -29.39
CA TRP A 136 -18.70 9.37 -28.08
C TRP A 136 -17.40 8.58 -27.94
#